data_AF-A0ABD2P6N3-F1
#
_entry.id   AF-A0ABD2P6N3-F1
#
_cell.length_a   1.000
_cell.length_b   1.000
_cell.length_c   1.000
_cell.angle_alpha   90.00
_cell.angle_beta   90.00
_cell.angle_gamma   90.00
#
_symmetry.space_group_name_H-M   'P 1'
#
loop_
_entity.id
_entity.type
_entity.pdbx_description
1 polymer ?
#
loop_
_entity_poly.entity_id
_entity_poly.type
_entity_poly.pdbx_seq_one_letter_code
_entity_poly.pdbx_strand_id
1 'polypeptide(L)'
;MALSYSVTYTFSLFILTILDLTSHVIVNAANLPHATNSPEIPSDVSVNCNSDQIEVKINTRSGRFNGMIYPRGLSKNSTCMGEWVQRPAPIRYTLPLRGCNTMSTEL
;
A
#
# COMPACT_ATOMS: atom_id res chain seq x y z
N MET A 1 34.92 -38.14 47.61
CA MET A 1 33.74 -37.24 47.64
C MET A 1 33.85 -36.01 46.72
N ALA A 2 35.04 -35.56 46.30
CA ALA A 2 35.19 -34.41 45.39
C ALA A 2 34.86 -34.70 43.91
N LEU A 3 35.15 -35.92 43.43
CA LEU A 3 34.91 -36.34 42.03
C LEU A 3 33.41 -36.35 41.66
N SER A 4 32.55 -36.77 42.59
CA SER A 4 31.10 -36.81 42.41
C SER A 4 30.47 -35.41 42.30
N TYR A 5 31.05 -34.40 42.95
CA TYR A 5 30.57 -33.01 42.89
C TYR A 5 30.94 -32.31 41.58
N SER A 6 32.12 -32.62 41.04
CA SER A 6 32.54 -32.07 39.75
C SER A 6 31.69 -32.61 38.61
N VAL A 7 31.29 -33.87 38.67
CA VAL A 7 30.45 -34.52 37.64
C VAL A 7 29.00 -34.02 37.70
N THR A 8 28.43 -33.81 38.89
CA THR A 8 27.08 -33.24 39.02
C THR A 8 27.03 -31.78 38.58
N TYR A 9 28.09 -31.00 38.86
CA TYR A 9 28.17 -29.60 38.45
C TYR A 9 28.29 -29.45 36.92
N THR A 10 29.13 -30.26 36.27
CA THR A 10 29.24 -30.23 34.80
C THR A 10 27.96 -30.69 34.12
N PHE A 11 27.28 -31.71 34.66
CA PHE A 11 25.99 -32.17 34.14
C PHE A 11 24.89 -31.10 34.29
N SER A 12 24.86 -30.40 35.42
CA SER A 12 23.90 -29.31 35.66
C SER A 12 24.15 -28.11 34.75
N LEU A 13 25.41 -27.74 34.49
CA LEU A 13 25.75 -26.68 33.55
C LEU A 13 25.35 -27.06 32.12
N PHE A 14 25.55 -28.32 31.73
CA PHE A 14 25.17 -28.81 30.41
C PHE A 14 23.64 -28.74 30.21
N ILE A 15 22.83 -29.14 31.20
CA ILE A 15 21.36 -29.05 31.13
C ILE A 15 20.88 -27.59 30.97
N LEU A 16 21.47 -26.64 31.70
CA LEU A 16 21.13 -25.22 31.58
C LEU A 16 21.41 -24.69 30.17
N THR A 17 22.55 -25.06 29.56
CA THR A 17 22.89 -24.62 28.20
C THR A 17 21.96 -25.18 27.11
N ILE A 18 21.43 -26.41 27.29
CA ILE A 18 20.49 -27.00 26.33
C ILE A 18 19.12 -26.29 26.40
N LEU A 19 18.66 -25.92 27.61
CA LEU A 19 17.39 -25.19 27.78
C LEU A 19 17.43 -23.81 27.12
N ASP A 20 18.53 -23.07 27.21
CA ASP A 20 18.69 -21.77 26.54
C ASP A 20 18.71 -21.91 25.00
N LEU A 21 19.37 -22.94 24.45
CA LEU A 21 19.38 -23.17 23.00
C LEU A 21 17.99 -23.49 22.42
N THR A 22 17.13 -24.17 23.18
CA THR A 22 15.76 -24.49 22.72
C THR A 22 14.82 -23.27 22.70
N SER A 23 15.15 -22.22 23.45
CA SER A 23 14.31 -21.01 23.56
C SER A 23 14.45 -20.05 22.37
N HIS A 24 15.48 -20.21 21.53
CA HIS A 24 15.80 -19.28 20.45
C HIS A 24 15.27 -19.70 19.06
N VAL A 25 14.66 -20.87 18.91
CA VAL A 25 14.37 -21.44 17.56
C VAL A 25 12.93 -21.22 17.08
N ILE A 26 12.04 -20.60 17.87
CA ILE A 26 10.64 -20.41 17.45
C ILE A 26 10.18 -18.97 17.68
N VAL A 27 10.73 -18.05 16.90
CA VAL A 27 10.05 -16.80 16.56
C VAL A 27 9.88 -16.77 15.06
N ASN A 28 8.83 -17.43 14.57
CA ASN A 28 8.25 -17.05 13.29
C ASN A 28 7.59 -15.68 13.53
N ALA A 29 8.34 -14.62 13.31
CA ALA A 29 7.76 -13.30 13.15
C ALA A 29 6.77 -13.40 11.98
N ALA A 30 5.49 -13.36 12.27
CA ALA A 30 4.48 -13.09 11.26
C ALA A 30 4.75 -11.66 10.77
N ASN A 31 5.58 -11.53 9.72
CA ASN A 31 5.60 -10.33 8.91
C ASN A 31 4.22 -10.24 8.27
N LEU A 32 3.28 -9.57 8.93
CA LEU A 32 2.14 -9.02 8.23
C LEU A 32 2.73 -8.13 7.13
N PRO A 33 2.30 -8.27 5.86
CA PRO A 33 2.58 -7.20 4.90
C PRO A 33 2.06 -5.93 5.56
N HIS A 34 2.98 -5.00 5.83
CA HIS A 34 2.63 -3.67 6.28
C HIS A 34 1.93 -2.99 5.10
N ALA A 35 0.66 -3.35 4.88
CA ALA A 35 -0.27 -2.55 4.14
C ALA A 35 -0.52 -1.34 5.02
N THR A 36 0.39 -0.37 4.94
CA THR A 36 0.01 1.01 5.21
C THR A 36 -1.04 1.35 4.17
N ASN A 37 -2.29 0.99 4.44
CA ASN A 37 -3.46 1.57 3.81
C ASN A 37 -3.64 3.01 4.33
N SER A 38 -2.54 3.74 4.49
CA SER A 38 -2.62 5.19 4.60
C SER A 38 -3.10 5.67 3.23
N PRO A 39 -4.19 6.47 3.17
CA PRO A 39 -4.67 7.01 1.91
C PRO A 39 -3.50 7.67 1.20
N GLU A 40 -3.20 7.21 -0.01
CA GLU A 40 -2.09 7.75 -0.77
C GLU A 40 -2.37 9.21 -1.10
N ILE A 41 -1.52 10.10 -0.57
CA ILE A 41 -1.70 11.53 -0.73
C ILE A 41 -1.12 11.95 -2.09
N PRO A 42 -1.92 12.52 -3.01
CA PRO A 42 -1.42 13.05 -4.27
C PRO A 42 -0.39 14.15 -3.99
N SER A 43 0.78 14.05 -4.63
CA SER A 43 1.85 15.05 -4.51
C SER A 43 1.64 16.23 -5.43
N ASP A 44 1.06 15.99 -6.60
CA ASP A 44 0.79 16.98 -7.63
C ASP A 44 -0.40 16.53 -8.50
N VAL A 45 -1.22 17.50 -8.93
CA VAL A 45 -2.37 17.29 -9.80
C VAL A 45 -2.37 18.35 -10.89
N SER A 46 -2.15 17.93 -12.13
CA SER A 46 -2.21 18.80 -13.30
C SER A 46 -3.50 18.53 -14.08
N VAL A 47 -4.24 19.59 -14.39
CA VAL A 47 -5.46 19.54 -15.20
C VAL A 47 -5.23 20.31 -16.49
N ASN A 48 -5.39 19.64 -17.63
CA ASN A 48 -5.32 20.25 -18.94
C ASN A 48 -6.71 20.23 -19.60
N CYS A 49 -7.27 21.41 -19.83
CA CYS A 49 -8.59 21.59 -20.42
C CYS A 49 -8.46 21.81 -21.93
N ASN A 50 -9.04 20.92 -22.73
CA ASN A 50 -9.12 21.06 -24.18
C ASN A 50 -10.58 21.22 -24.62
N SER A 51 -10.80 21.50 -25.91
CA SER A 51 -12.14 21.70 -26.49
C SER A 51 -13.08 20.50 -26.35
N ASP A 52 -12.54 19.28 -26.36
CA ASP A 52 -13.36 18.06 -26.41
C ASP A 52 -13.11 17.11 -25.22
N GLN A 53 -12.07 17.35 -24.43
CA GLN A 53 -11.70 16.51 -23.30
C GLN A 53 -10.90 17.25 -22.23
N ILE A 54 -11.03 16.79 -21.00
CA ILE A 54 -10.17 17.17 -19.87
C ILE A 54 -9.17 16.04 -19.64
N GLU A 55 -7.89 16.38 -19.55
CA GLU A 55 -6.84 15.44 -19.14
C GLU A 55 -6.36 15.77 -17.73
N VAL A 56 -6.44 14.80 -16.82
CA VAL A 56 -5.95 14.91 -15.45
C VAL A 56 -4.73 14.01 -15.29
N LYS A 57 -3.63 14.58 -14.81
CA LYS A 57 -2.42 13.86 -14.42
C LYS A 57 -2.27 13.93 -12.91
N ILE A 58 -2.22 12.77 -12.26
CA ILE A 58 -2.06 12.69 -10.81
C ILE A 58 -0.72 12.01 -10.51
N ASN A 59 0.12 12.72 -9.79
CA ASN A 59 1.37 12.21 -9.25
C ASN A 59 1.21 11.93 -7.75
N THR A 60 2.00 11.01 -7.23
CA THR A 60 1.97 10.62 -5.82
C THR A 60 3.38 10.53 -5.27
N ARG A 61 3.53 10.62 -3.95
CA ARG A 61 4.86 10.52 -3.33
C ARG A 61 5.44 9.10 -3.38
N SER A 62 4.59 8.07 -3.38
CA SER A 62 5.07 6.68 -3.40
C SER A 62 5.45 6.20 -4.81
N GLY A 63 5.08 6.95 -5.85
CA GLY A 63 5.24 6.54 -7.24
C GLY A 63 4.21 5.50 -7.70
N ARG A 64 3.22 5.18 -6.87
CA ARG A 64 2.07 4.33 -7.22
C ARG A 64 0.78 5.11 -7.03
N PHE A 65 -0.33 4.64 -7.56
CA PHE A 65 -1.63 5.26 -7.35
C PHE A 65 -2.63 4.14 -7.13
N ASN A 66 -3.34 4.23 -6.02
CA ASN A 66 -4.40 3.31 -5.65
C ASN A 66 -5.65 4.11 -5.28
N GLY A 67 -6.63 4.13 -6.16
CA GLY A 67 -7.83 4.94 -5.95
C GLY A 67 -8.73 5.04 -7.18
N MET A 68 -9.80 5.81 -7.03
CA MET A 68 -10.81 6.04 -8.06
C MET A 68 -10.98 7.53 -8.33
N ILE A 69 -11.13 7.90 -9.60
CA ILE A 69 -11.48 9.26 -10.02
C ILE A 69 -12.97 9.28 -10.38
N TYR A 70 -13.69 10.18 -9.72
CA TYR A 70 -15.13 10.36 -9.90
C TYR A 70 -15.46 11.81 -10.27
N PRO A 71 -15.79 12.10 -11.55
CA PRO A 71 -16.22 13.43 -11.97
C PRO A 71 -17.52 13.83 -11.27
N ARG A 72 -17.56 15.06 -10.74
CA ARG A 72 -18.79 15.60 -10.16
C ARG A 72 -19.90 15.70 -11.22
N GLY A 73 -21.15 15.49 -10.80
CA GLY A 73 -22.32 15.61 -11.66
C GLY A 73 -22.67 14.36 -12.47
N LEU A 74 -21.83 13.31 -12.43
CA LEU A 74 -22.11 12.05 -13.13
C LEU A 74 -22.54 10.94 -12.18
N SER A 75 -23.27 9.94 -12.68
CA SER A 75 -23.62 8.76 -11.86
C SER A 75 -22.36 7.98 -11.44
N LYS A 76 -22.39 7.38 -10.24
CA LYS A 76 -21.35 6.48 -9.71
C LYS A 76 -21.11 5.25 -10.60
N ASN A 77 -22.05 4.94 -11.50
CA ASN A 77 -21.95 3.83 -12.44
C ASN A 77 -21.67 4.29 -13.88
N SER A 78 -21.19 5.52 -14.07
CA SER A 78 -20.85 6.02 -15.41
C SER A 78 -19.56 5.37 -15.94
N THR A 79 -19.48 5.19 -17.27
CA THR A 79 -18.26 4.77 -17.97
C THR A 79 -17.11 5.78 -17.86
N CYS A 80 -17.41 6.97 -17.34
CA CYS A 80 -16.48 8.07 -17.14
C CYS A 80 -15.71 7.95 -15.82
N MET A 81 -16.12 7.05 -14.92
CA MET A 81 -15.35 6.75 -13.72
C MET A 81 -14.10 5.93 -14.06
N GLY A 82 -12.99 6.18 -13.37
CA GLY A 82 -11.77 5.39 -13.49
C GLY A 82 -11.33 4.83 -12.15
N GLU A 83 -10.91 3.57 -12.13
CA GLU A 83 -10.30 2.91 -10.98
C GLU A 83 -8.91 2.40 -11.34
N TRP A 84 -7.96 2.61 -10.43
CA TRP A 84 -6.59 2.15 -10.56
C TRP A 84 -6.19 1.46 -9.27
N VAL A 85 -5.83 0.18 -9.39
CA VAL A 85 -5.30 -0.60 -8.28
C VAL A 85 -3.80 -0.67 -8.43
N GLN A 86 -3.07 -0.01 -7.52
CA GLN A 86 -1.61 -0.09 -7.44
C GLN A 86 -0.92 0.17 -8.80
N ARG A 87 -1.32 1.24 -9.50
CA ARG A 87 -0.78 1.57 -10.83
C ARG A 87 0.42 2.51 -10.69
N PRO A 88 1.45 2.45 -11.55
CA PRO A 88 2.53 3.42 -11.52
C PRO A 88 2.03 4.85 -11.72
N ALA A 89 2.50 5.79 -10.89
CA ALA A 89 2.28 7.22 -11.05
C ALA A 89 3.36 7.84 -11.97
N PRO A 90 3.06 8.91 -12.72
CA PRO A 90 1.77 9.59 -12.77
C PRO A 90 0.72 8.83 -13.58
N ILE A 91 -0.50 8.74 -13.06
CA ILE A 91 -1.63 8.24 -13.85
C ILE A 91 -2.16 9.36 -14.75
N ARG A 92 -2.64 8.98 -15.93
CA ARG A 92 -3.31 9.88 -16.89
C ARG A 92 -4.76 9.45 -17.02
N TYR A 93 -5.67 10.36 -16.73
CA TYR A 93 -7.11 10.16 -16.86
C TYR A 93 -7.67 11.15 -17.87
N THR A 94 -8.40 10.63 -18.85
CA THR A 94 -9.04 11.44 -19.90
C THR A 94 -10.54 11.39 -19.73
N LEU A 95 -11.16 12.56 -19.62
CA LEU A 95 -12.60 12.74 -19.49
C LEU A 95 -13.16 13.42 -20.75
N PRO A 96 -13.87 12.68 -21.64
CA PRO A 96 -14.53 13.26 -22.80
C PRO A 96 -15.68 14.18 -22.40
N LEU A 97 -15.69 15.43 -22.89
CA LEU A 97 -16.71 16.41 -22.48
C LEU A 97 -18.12 16.01 -22.92
N ARG A 98 -18.27 15.58 -24.18
CA ARG A 98 -19.56 15.17 -24.75
C ARG A 98 -19.98 13.77 -24.30
N GLY A 99 -19.05 12.81 -24.35
CA GLY A 99 -19.33 11.42 -23.98
C GLY A 99 -19.73 11.26 -22.51
N CYS A 100 -19.27 12.18 -21.66
CA CYS A 100 -19.58 12.19 -20.25
C CYS A 100 -20.53 13.31 -19.83
N ASN A 101 -21.17 14.03 -20.76
CA ASN A 101 -22.11 15.12 -20.45
C ASN A 101 -21.56 16.14 -19.42
N THR A 102 -20.27 16.47 -19.51
CA THR A 102 -19.59 17.41 -18.59
C THR A 102 -19.37 18.79 -19.20
N MET A 103 -19.83 19.01 -20.43
CA MET A 103 -19.86 20.35 -21.03
C MET A 103 -20.92 21.21 -20.32
N SER A 104 -20.53 22.41 -19.88
CA SER A 104 -21.49 23.36 -19.30
C SER A 104 -22.55 23.71 -20.35
N THR A 105 -23.83 23.57 -19.99
CA THR A 105 -24.95 24.06 -20.79
C THR A 105 -25.36 25.47 -20.41
N GLU A 106 -24.75 26.04 -19.37
CA GLU A 106 -24.99 27.42 -18.94
C GLU A 106 -24.05 28.37 -19.70
N LEU A 107 -24.67 29.33 -20.38
CA LEU A 107 -24.08 30.50 -21.05
C LEU A 107 -24.23 31.73 -20.16
#